data_AF-A0A661ZSL8-F1
#
_entry.id   AF-A0A661ZSL8-F1
#
_cell.length_a   1.000
_cell.length_b   1.000
_cell.length_c   1.000
_cell.angle_alpha   90.00
_cell.angle_beta   90.00
_cell.angle_gamma   90.00
#
_symmetry.space_group_name_H-M   'P 1'
#
loop_
_entity.id
_entity.type
_entity.pdbx_description
1 polymer ?
#
loop_
_entity_poly.entity_id
_entity_poly.type
_entity_poly.pdbx_seq_one_letter_code
_entity_poly.pdbx_strand_id
1 'polypeptide(L)' 'MNIFYLLIGVSLFAALIFLGAFIWAVRDGQFDDNETPPRRMLFDDDNIEPEKQGDPIDK' A
#
# COMPACT_ATOMS: atom_id res chain seq x y z
N MET A 1 -18.13 -40.21 4.47
CA MET A 1 -19.09 -39.28 3.81
C MET A 1 -19.37 -38.00 4.59
N ASN A 2 -19.31 -37.98 5.93
CA ASN A 2 -19.48 -36.74 6.69
C ASN A 2 -18.35 -35.71 6.54
N ILE A 3 -17.13 -36.15 6.25
CA ILE A 3 -15.96 -35.26 6.15
C ILE A 3 -16.12 -34.24 5.01
N PHE A 4 -16.81 -34.59 3.92
CA PHE A 4 -17.02 -33.69 2.79
C PHE A 4 -17.81 -32.44 3.18
N TYR A 5 -18.81 -32.56 4.07
CA TYR A 5 -19.56 -31.40 4.55
C TYR A 5 -18.68 -30.44 5.35
N LEU A 6 -17.75 -30.96 6.16
CA LEU A 6 -16.78 -30.16 6.90
C LEU A 6 -15.80 -29.48 5.94
N LEU A 7 -15.24 -30.21 4.98
CA LEU A 7 -14.33 -29.68 3.97
C LEU A 7 -14.96 -28.55 3.15
N ILE A 8 -16.22 -28.72 2.73
CA ILE A 8 -16.97 -27.70 1.99
C ILE A 8 -17.19 -26.45 2.86
N GLY A 9 -17.56 -26.62 4.13
CA GLY A 9 -17.74 -25.49 5.04
C GLY A 9 -16.44 -24.72 5.26
N VAL A 10 -15.34 -25.43 5.52
CA VAL A 10 -14.02 -24.81 5.73
C VAL A 10 -13.51 -24.12 4.48
N SER A 11 -13.65 -24.73 3.29
CA SER A 11 -13.19 -24.12 2.04
C SER A 11 -14.00 -22.88 1.67
N LEU A 12 -15.32 -22.91 1.87
CA LEU A 12 -16.18 -21.76 1.65
C LEU A 12 -15.85 -20.62 2.62
N PHE A 13 -15.63 -20.93 3.89
CA PHE A 13 -15.23 -19.94 4.89
C PHE A 13 -13.88 -19.31 4.56
N ALA A 14 -12.88 -20.11 4.17
CA ALA A 14 -11.59 -19.61 3.72
C ALA A 14 -11.74 -18.70 2.49
N ALA A 15 -12.55 -19.10 1.49
CA ALA A 15 -12.80 -18.29 0.30
C ALA A 15 -13.42 -16.93 0.66
N LEU A 16 -14.36 -16.88 1.61
CA LEU A 16 -14.95 -15.63 2.09
C LEU A 16 -13.93 -14.75 2.81
N ILE A 17 -13.03 -15.32 3.61
CA ILE A 17 -11.93 -14.56 4.25
C ILE A 17 -11.03 -13.95 3.17
N PHE A 18 -10.58 -14.75 2.20
CA PHE A 18 -9.73 -14.25 1.11
C PHE A 18 -10.41 -13.16 0.30
N LEU A 19 -11.70 -13.34 -0.03
CA LEU A 19 -12.48 -12.33 -0.75
C LEU A 19 -12.64 -11.04 0.07
N GLY A 20 -12.93 -11.15 1.37
CA GLY A 20 -13.05 -10.00 2.26
C GLY A 20 -11.73 -9.22 2.39
N ALA A 21 -10.62 -9.94 2.58
CA ALA A 21 -9.28 -9.35 2.62
C ALA A 21 -8.92 -8.67 1.28
N PHE A 22 -9.26 -9.32 0.15
CA PHE A 22 -9.04 -8.76 -1.18
C PHE A 22 -9.82 -7.46 -1.40
N ILE A 23 -11.12 -7.44 -1.07
CA ILE A 23 -11.95 -6.24 -1.20
C ILE A 23 -11.43 -5.12 -0.28
N TRP A 24 -11.01 -5.46 0.94
CA TRP A 24 -10.41 -4.49 1.86
C TRP A 24 -9.12 -3.88 1.28
N ALA A 25 -8.20 -4.70 0.77
CA ALA A 25 -6.94 -4.23 0.17
C ALA A 25 -7.15 -3.35 -1.06
N VAL A 26 -8.10 -3.70 -1.93
CA VAL A 26 -8.47 -2.88 -3.09
C VAL A 26 -9.06 -1.54 -2.64
N ARG A 27 -9.90 -1.53 -1.61
CA ARG A 27 -10.49 -0.29 -1.09
C ARG A 27 -9.48 0.60 -0.35
N ASP A 28 -8.45 0.00 0.24
CA ASP A 28 -7.36 0.72 0.91
C ASP A 28 -6.34 1.33 -0.08
N GLY A 29 -6.49 1.06 -1.38
CA GLY A 29 -5.59 1.60 -2.40
C GLY A 29 -4.20 0.94 -2.38
N GLN A 30 -4.06 -0.26 -1.81
CA GLN A 30 -2.79 -1.02 -1.80
C GLN A 30 -2.20 -1.24 -3.22
N PHE A 31 -3.04 -1.18 -4.25
CA PHE A 31 -2.65 -1.36 -5.65
C PHE A 31 -2.54 -0.03 -6.42
N ASP A 32 -2.74 1.11 -5.77
CA ASP A 32 -2.71 2.44 -6.42
C ASP A 32 -1.28 2.95 -6.61
N ASP A 33 -0.27 2.28 -6.05
CA ASP A 33 1.15 2.57 -6.26
C ASP A 33 1.61 2.14 -7.66
N ASN A 34 1.17 2.90 -8.66
CA ASN A 34 1.50 2.73 -10.08
C ASN A 34 2.84 3.39 -10.46
N GLU A 35 3.44 4.16 -9.55
CA GLU A 35 4.70 4.87 -9.75
C GLU A 35 5.84 4.08 -9.11
N THR A 36 6.89 3.79 -9.87
CA THR A 36 7.97 2.89 -9.45
C THR A 36 8.59 3.35 -8.11
N PRO A 37 8.36 2.65 -6.97
CA PRO A 37 8.90 3.07 -5.67
C PRO A 37 10.44 3.22 -5.69
N PRO A 38 11.19 2.37 -6.43
CA PRO A 38 12.63 2.56 -6.61
C PRO A 38 13.03 3.85 -7.35
N ARG A 39 12.24 4.33 -8.33
CA ARG A 39 12.59 5.56 -9.05
C ARG A 39 12.49 6.77 -8.15
N ARG A 40 11.47 6.80 -7.28
CA ARG A 40 11.31 7.85 -6.29
C ARG A 40 12.54 7.97 -5.39
N MET A 41 13.05 6.85 -4.86
CA MET A 41 14.26 6.84 -4.04
C MET A 41 15.55 7.22 -4.79
N LEU A 42 15.60 7.00 -6.12
CA LEU A 42 16.78 7.29 -6.95
C LEU A 42 16.82 8.73 -7.48
N PHE A 43 15.66 9.41 -7.60
CA PHE A 43 15.55 10.74 -8.21
C PHE A 43 15.01 11.83 -7.27
N ASP A 44 14.52 11.49 -6.07
CA ASP A 44 14.07 12.47 -5.08
C ASP A 44 15.23 13.15 -4.31
N ASP A 45 16.45 12.58 -4.35
CA ASP A 45 17.65 13.17 -3.71
C ASP A 45 18.22 14.40 -4.45
N ASP A 46 17.79 14.65 -5.69
CA ASP A 46 18.31 15.75 -6.52
C ASP A 46 17.55 17.08 -6.35
N ASN A 47 16.39 17.08 -5.66
CA ASN A 47 15.63 18.30 -5.38
C ASN A 47 15.97 18.88 -4.00
N ILE A 48 17.21 19.34 -3.86
CA ILE A 48 17.56 20.28 -2.79
C ILE A 48 16.96 21.63 -3.22
N GLU A 49 15.75 21.95 -2.78
CA GLU A 49 15.24 23.32 -2.88
C GLU A 49 16.26 24.24 -2.20
N PRO A 50 16.76 25.30 -2.87
CA PRO A 50 17.62 26.26 -2.20
C PRO A 50 16.78 26.89 -1.09
N GLU A 51 17.14 26.57 0.15
CA GLU A 51 16.64 27.20 1.35
C GLU A 51 16.60 28.70 1.09
N LYS A 52 15.39 29.28 1.10
CA LYS A 52 15.18 30.69 0.83
C LYS A 52 16.11 31.49 1.73
N GLN A 53 17.12 32.08 1.11
CA GLN A 53 17.91 33.15 1.66
C GLN A 53 16.98 34.33 2.01
N GLY A 54 16.72 34.50 3.30
CA GLY A 54 16.08 35.65 3.94
C GLY A 54 16.15 35.43 5.44
N ASP A 55 16.95 36.15 6.21
CA ASP A 55 16.91 37.61 6.37
C ASP A 55 18.28 38.13 6.88
N PRO A 56 18.71 39.36 6.57
CA PRO A 56 19.83 39.98 7.27
C PRO A 56 19.36 40.38 8.68
N ILE A 57 19.78 39.63 9.71
CA ILE A 57 19.63 40.08 11.10
C ILE A 57 20.71 41.12 11.37
N ASP A 58 20.30 42.37 11.23
CA ASP A 58 20.93 43.58 11.75
C ASP A 58 21.30 43.41 13.23
N LYS A 59 22.61 43.50 13.55
CA LYS A 59 23.24 44.11 14.76
C LYS A 59 24.76 43.93 14.78
#